data_AF-A0A926Z1F4-F1
#
_entry.id   AF-A0A926Z1F4-F1
#
_cell.length_a   1.000
_cell.length_b   1.000
_cell.length_c   1.000
_cell.angle_alpha   90.00
_cell.angle_beta   90.00
_cell.angle_gamma   90.00
#
_symmetry.space_group_name_H-M   'P 1'
#
loop_
_entity.id
_entity.type
_entity.pdbx_description
1 polymer ?
#
loop_
_entity_poly.entity_id
_entity_poly.type
_entity_poly.pdbx_seq_one_letter_code
_entity_poly.pdbx_strand_id
1 'polypeptide(L)'
;MSINKKAAIAFIQVIENQVNLIADENWQELNQLSNELPEDDEEITEKIEDWLKSYPSLCEAYKQKLKSMDKSLTEDHNIGPGGAKLNSSQNQSSQSSKELIQNAIKENSPLSNKPNSKSAIA
;
A
#
# COMPACT_ATOMS: atom_id res chain seq x y z
N MET A 1 16.14 0.28 -6.44
CA MET A 1 14.68 0.37 -6.56
C MET A 1 14.35 1.75 -7.12
N SER A 2 13.60 1.81 -8.23
CA SER A 2 13.20 3.09 -8.86
C SER A 2 12.32 3.91 -7.93
N ILE A 3 12.34 5.24 -8.09
CA ILE A 3 11.55 6.18 -7.28
C ILE A 3 10.05 5.81 -7.31
N ASN A 4 9.53 5.47 -8.49
CA ASN A 4 8.13 5.09 -8.70
C ASN A 4 7.74 3.82 -7.92
N LYS A 5 8.64 2.81 -7.92
CA LYS A 5 8.42 1.60 -7.12
C LYS A 5 8.51 1.85 -5.61
N LYS A 6 9.38 2.76 -5.16
CA LYS A 6 9.42 3.18 -3.75
C LYS A 6 8.13 3.89 -3.35
N ALA A 7 7.60 4.75 -4.23
CA ALA A 7 6.33 5.42 -4.05
C ALA A 7 5.17 4.43 -3.87
N ALA A 8 5.02 3.45 -4.76
CA ALA A 8 3.99 2.42 -4.63
C ALA A 8 4.09 1.66 -3.29
N ILE A 9 5.30 1.32 -2.85
CA ILE A 9 5.52 0.61 -1.57
C ILE A 9 5.26 1.51 -0.37
N ALA A 10 5.63 2.79 -0.43
CA ALA A 10 5.32 3.75 0.62
C ALA A 10 3.80 3.87 0.81
N PHE A 11 3.05 3.90 -0.29
CA PHE A 11 1.59 3.93 -0.27
C PHE A 11 1.00 2.67 0.38
N ILE A 12 1.46 1.48 -0.01
CA ILE A 12 1.05 0.21 0.60
C ILE A 12 1.27 0.26 2.12
N GLN A 13 2.43 0.72 2.58
CA GLN A 13 2.69 0.83 4.01
C GLN A 13 1.79 1.84 4.73
N VAL A 14 1.38 2.92 4.08
CA VAL A 14 0.41 3.86 4.67
C VAL A 14 -0.92 3.16 4.86
N ILE A 15 -1.38 2.44 3.85
CA ILE A 15 -2.64 1.69 3.90
C ILE A 15 -2.60 0.64 5.02
N GLU A 16 -1.53 -0.16 5.09
CA GLU A 16 -1.37 -1.22 6.10
C GLU A 16 -1.26 -0.68 7.54
N ASN A 17 -0.57 0.44 7.75
CA ASN A 17 -0.35 0.98 9.09
C ASN A 17 -1.42 1.98 9.55
N GLN A 18 -2.11 2.61 8.60
CA GLN A 18 -3.04 3.71 8.87
C GLN A 18 -4.45 3.41 8.36
N VAL A 19 -4.86 2.14 8.40
CA VAL A 19 -6.23 1.67 8.09
C VAL A 19 -7.29 2.52 8.79
N ASN A 20 -7.05 2.91 10.05
CA ASN A 20 -7.97 3.73 10.85
C ASN A 20 -8.11 5.19 10.38
N LEU A 21 -7.20 5.68 9.53
CA LEU A 21 -7.31 7.02 8.92
C LEU A 21 -8.11 7.00 7.62
N ILE A 22 -8.38 5.81 7.06
CA ILE A 22 -9.09 5.63 5.80
C ILE A 22 -10.55 5.32 6.14
N ALA A 23 -11.44 6.26 5.82
CA ALA A 23 -12.88 6.05 5.95
C ALA A 23 -13.36 4.94 4.99
N ASP A 24 -14.45 4.26 5.32
CA ASP A 24 -15.07 3.22 4.47
C ASP A 24 -15.36 3.71 3.04
N GLU A 25 -15.78 4.97 2.88
CA GLU A 25 -16.02 5.59 1.57
C GLU A 25 -14.72 5.73 0.77
N ASN A 26 -13.63 6.11 1.43
CA ASN A 26 -12.32 6.24 0.82
C ASN A 26 -11.77 4.87 0.39
N TRP A 27 -12.11 3.80 1.10
CA TRP A 27 -11.76 2.43 0.72
C TRP A 27 -12.40 1.99 -0.60
N GLN A 28 -13.64 2.42 -0.85
CA GLN A 28 -14.31 2.15 -2.12
C GLN A 28 -13.61 2.87 -3.27
N GLU A 29 -13.28 4.15 -3.09
CA GLU A 29 -12.52 4.92 -4.07
C GLU A 29 -11.13 4.32 -4.33
N LEU A 30 -10.42 3.91 -3.28
CA LEU A 30 -9.14 3.20 -3.37
C LEU A 30 -9.25 1.92 -4.19
N ASN A 31 -10.31 1.14 -3.98
CA ASN A 31 -10.54 -0.09 -4.73
C ASN A 31 -10.82 0.21 -6.21
N GLN A 32 -11.62 1.23 -6.52
CA GLN A 32 -11.84 1.69 -7.90
C GLN A 32 -10.54 2.15 -8.55
N LEU A 33 -9.81 3.04 -7.88
CA LEU A 33 -8.50 3.52 -8.31
C LEU A 33 -7.58 2.35 -8.63
N SER A 34 -7.50 1.35 -7.74
CA SER A 34 -6.63 0.18 -7.92
C SER A 34 -6.96 -0.66 -9.15
N ASN A 35 -8.22 -0.69 -9.59
CA ASN A 35 -8.63 -1.38 -10.82
C ASN A 35 -8.25 -0.56 -12.07
N GLU A 36 -8.33 0.76 -11.98
CA GLU A 36 -7.96 1.71 -13.04
C GLU A 36 -6.47 1.99 -13.14
N LEU A 37 -5.65 1.51 -12.19
CA LEU A 37 -4.21 1.68 -12.24
C LEU A 37 -3.62 1.06 -13.53
N PRO A 38 -2.73 1.78 -14.23
CA PRO A 38 -1.99 1.25 -15.37
C PRO A 38 -0.96 0.20 -14.92
N GLU A 39 -0.26 -0.40 -15.87
CA GLU A 39 0.85 -1.33 -15.57
C GLU A 39 2.17 -0.58 -15.32
N ASP A 40 2.29 0.66 -15.80
CA ASP A 40 3.49 1.47 -15.67
C ASP A 40 3.63 2.07 -14.27
N ASP A 41 4.79 1.89 -13.65
CA ASP A 41 5.07 2.35 -12.29
C ASP A 41 4.98 3.88 -12.14
N GLU A 42 5.33 4.64 -13.18
CA GLU A 42 5.28 6.11 -13.17
C GLU A 42 3.84 6.60 -13.12
N GLU A 43 3.01 6.09 -14.02
CA GLU A 43 1.60 6.46 -14.08
C GLU A 43 0.82 5.94 -12.86
N ILE A 44 1.20 4.78 -12.32
CA ILE A 44 0.66 4.27 -11.04
C ILE A 44 0.92 5.27 -9.92
N THR A 45 2.16 5.77 -9.84
CA THR A 45 2.56 6.74 -8.82
C THR A 45 1.78 8.03 -8.97
N GLU A 46 1.67 8.55 -10.19
CA GLU A 46 0.91 9.77 -10.46
C GLU A 46 -0.56 9.64 -10.04
N LYS A 47 -1.22 8.52 -10.37
CA LYS A 47 -2.61 8.25 -9.96
C LYS A 47 -2.79 8.19 -8.46
N ILE A 48 -1.86 7.56 -7.74
CA ILE A 48 -1.87 7.50 -6.27
C ILE A 48 -1.67 8.89 -5.69
N GLU A 49 -0.68 9.63 -6.16
CA GLU A 49 -0.38 10.98 -5.67
C GLU A 49 -1.55 11.92 -5.92
N ASP A 50 -2.22 11.81 -7.07
CA ASP A 50 -3.40 12.60 -7.38
C ASP A 50 -4.56 12.31 -6.43
N TRP A 51 -4.85 11.03 -6.16
CA TRP A 51 -5.85 10.65 -5.16
C TRP A 51 -5.49 11.14 -3.76
N LEU A 52 -4.21 11.04 -3.37
CA LEU A 52 -3.72 11.52 -2.07
C LEU A 52 -3.87 13.04 -1.89
N LYS A 53 -3.91 13.85 -2.96
CA LYS A 53 -4.15 15.30 -2.83
C LYS A 53 -5.50 15.62 -2.19
N SER A 54 -6.50 14.76 -2.38
CA SER A 54 -7.82 14.88 -1.74
C SER A 54 -7.79 14.52 -0.26
N TYR A 55 -6.73 13.83 0.20
CA TYR A 55 -6.60 13.29 1.55
C TYR A 55 -5.32 13.79 2.23
N PRO A 56 -5.30 15.02 2.76
CA PRO A 56 -4.09 15.64 3.30
C PRO A 56 -3.40 14.81 4.40
N SER A 57 -4.17 14.20 5.31
CA SER A 57 -3.64 13.35 6.38
C SER A 57 -2.90 12.12 5.84
N LEU A 58 -3.44 11.47 4.80
CA LEU A 58 -2.78 10.35 4.14
C LEU A 58 -1.59 10.82 3.30
N CYS A 59 -1.69 11.98 2.65
CA CYS A 59 -0.61 12.57 1.87
C CYS A 59 0.62 12.85 2.74
N GLU A 60 0.42 13.37 3.95
CA GLU A 60 1.49 13.58 4.92
C GLU A 60 2.13 12.25 5.36
N ALA A 61 1.32 11.25 5.70
CA ALA A 61 1.79 9.91 6.04
C ALA A 61 2.63 9.29 4.93
N TYR A 62 2.16 9.41 3.68
CA TYR A 62 2.83 8.94 2.48
C TYR A 62 4.17 9.63 2.27
N LYS A 63 4.22 10.96 2.34
CA LYS A 63 5.47 11.73 2.21
C LYS A 63 6.46 11.40 3.31
N GLN A 64 5.99 11.20 4.55
CA GLN A 64 6.83 10.77 5.68
C GLN A 64 7.44 9.39 5.42
N LYS A 65 6.67 8.43 4.89
CA LYS A 65 7.16 7.10 4.52
C LYS A 65 8.17 7.16 3.38
N LEU A 66 7.88 7.93 2.33
CA LEU A 66 8.81 8.18 1.22
C LEU A 66 10.14 8.75 1.72
N LYS A 67 10.09 9.81 2.54
CA LYS A 67 11.27 10.45 3.12
C LYS A 67 12.06 9.50 4.02
N SER A 68 11.38 8.64 4.77
CA SER A 68 12.03 7.63 5.62
C SER A 68 12.76 6.58 4.80
N MET A 69 12.19 6.14 3.66
CA MET A 69 12.87 5.22 2.72
C MET A 69 14.07 5.87 2.04
N ASP A 70 14.03 7.18 1.81
CA ASP A 70 15.16 7.92 1.24
C ASP A 70 16.29 8.15 2.26
N LYS A 71 15.92 8.48 3.51
CA LYS A 71 16.86 8.64 4.62
C LYS A 71 17.57 7.32 4.98
N SER A 72 16.89 6.18 4.83
CA SER A 72 17.50 4.86 5.00
C SER A 72 18.65 4.56 4.01
N LEU A 73 18.77 5.33 2.92
CA LEU A 73 19.87 5.20 1.97
C LEU A 73 21.09 6.06 2.35
N THR A 74 20.92 7.03 3.24
CA THR A 74 21.94 8.01 3.65
C THR A 74 22.45 7.79 5.07
N GLU A 75 21.74 7.01 5.90
CA GLU A 75 22.15 6.65 7.26
C GLU A 75 22.56 5.16 7.33
N ASP A 76 23.76 4.86 6.83
CA ASP A 76 24.57 3.78 7.37
C ASP A 76 24.92 4.18 8.82
N HIS A 77 24.08 3.83 9.79
CA HIS A 77 24.43 3.63 11.20
C HIS A 77 23.19 3.19 12.02
N ASN A 78 23.17 1.90 12.39
CA ASN A 78 22.74 1.35 13.68
C ASN A 78 21.31 1.60 14.26
N ILE A 79 20.51 0.51 14.31
CA ILE A 79 19.63 0.04 15.43
C ILE A 79 18.36 0.89 15.72
N GLY A 80 17.09 0.43 15.82
CA GLY A 80 16.39 -0.88 15.93
C GLY A 80 14.87 -0.60 16.24
N PRO A 81 14.13 -1.49 16.91
CA PRO A 81 13.52 -2.76 16.48
C PRO A 81 12.05 -2.62 16.04
N GLY A 82 11.67 -3.29 14.95
CA GLY A 82 10.28 -3.35 14.49
C GLY A 82 10.13 -4.50 13.52
N GLY A 83 10.32 -5.72 14.04
CA GLY A 83 10.22 -6.96 13.30
C GLY A 83 8.79 -7.23 12.84
N ALA A 84 8.34 -6.54 11.79
CA ALA A 84 7.44 -7.18 10.85
C ALA A 84 8.32 -8.10 10.02
N LYS A 85 8.37 -9.39 10.39
CA LYS A 85 8.74 -10.42 9.43
C LYS A 85 7.73 -10.25 8.29
N LEU A 86 8.17 -9.61 7.20
CA LEU A 86 7.64 -9.89 5.88
C LEU A 86 7.91 -11.37 5.69
N ASN A 87 6.93 -12.17 6.10
CA ASN A 87 6.92 -13.59 5.81
C ASN A 87 6.97 -13.65 4.30
N SER A 88 8.13 -13.98 3.79
CA SER A 88 8.41 -14.34 2.41
C SER A 88 7.53 -15.52 2.02
N SER A 89 6.24 -15.27 1.75
CA SER A 89 5.43 -16.12 0.89
C SER A 89 5.65 -15.65 -0.54
N GLN A 90 6.88 -15.89 -1.00
CA GLN A 90 7.11 -16.66 -2.21
C GLN A 90 6.14 -16.38 -3.37
N ASN A 91 6.24 -15.19 -3.99
CA ASN A 91 5.91 -14.93 -5.40
C ASN A 91 6.40 -13.55 -5.94
N GLN A 92 7.31 -12.86 -5.26
CA GLN A 92 7.57 -11.43 -5.51
C GLN A 92 8.59 -11.08 -6.62
N SER A 93 8.95 -11.99 -7.53
CA SER A 93 9.84 -11.60 -8.66
C SER A 93 9.09 -11.09 -9.88
N SER A 94 7.77 -11.27 -9.96
CA SER A 94 6.99 -10.97 -11.19
C SER A 94 5.73 -10.13 -10.95
N GLN A 95 5.41 -9.79 -9.70
CA GLN A 95 4.18 -9.07 -9.36
C GLN A 95 4.37 -7.57 -9.57
N SER A 96 3.55 -6.98 -10.44
CA SER A 96 3.59 -5.55 -10.78
C SER A 96 3.21 -4.69 -9.57
N SER A 97 3.68 -3.44 -9.52
CA SER A 97 3.32 -2.51 -8.42
C SER A 97 1.81 -2.37 -8.26
N LYS A 98 1.07 -2.38 -9.38
CA LYS A 98 -0.40 -2.46 -9.41
C LYS A 98 -0.95 -3.61 -8.58
N GLU A 99 -0.47 -4.83 -8.81
CA GLU A 99 -0.97 -6.02 -8.11
C GLU A 99 -0.65 -5.97 -6.61
N LEU A 100 0.52 -5.42 -6.24
CA LEU A 100 0.86 -5.22 -4.83
C LEU A 100 -0.09 -4.24 -4.15
N ILE A 101 -0.43 -3.12 -4.81
CA ILE A 101 -1.40 -2.14 -4.31
C ILE A 101 -2.79 -2.78 -4.20
N GLN A 102 -3.25 -3.50 -5.23
CA GLN A 102 -4.53 -4.18 -5.20
C GLN A 102 -4.63 -5.20 -4.05
N ASN A 103 -3.56 -5.97 -3.80
CA ASN A 103 -3.56 -6.93 -2.70
C ASN A 103 -3.62 -6.22 -1.34
N ALA A 104 -2.78 -5.21 -1.12
CA ALA A 104 -2.77 -4.44 0.11
C ALA A 104 -4.16 -3.82 0.41
N ILE A 105 -4.83 -3.30 -0.62
CA ILE A 105 -6.17 -2.74 -0.48
C ILE A 105 -7.17 -3.83 -0.10
N LYS A 106 -7.16 -4.96 -0.80
CA LYS A 106 -8.06 -6.09 -0.50
C LYS A 106 -7.84 -6.69 0.89
N GLU A 107 -6.61 -6.74 1.39
CA GLU A 107 -6.35 -7.34 2.70
C GLU A 107 -6.67 -6.42 3.88
N ASN A 108 -6.58 -5.10 3.68
CA ASN A 108 -6.79 -4.12 4.73
C ASN A 108 -8.17 -3.43 4.67
N SER A 109 -8.89 -3.54 3.55
CA SER A 109 -10.19 -2.91 3.40
C SER A 109 -11.25 -3.62 4.26
N PRO A 110 -12.02 -2.87 5.09
CA PRO A 110 -13.15 -3.42 5.85
C PRO A 110 -14.27 -3.96 4.95
N LEU A 111 -14.33 -3.49 3.70
CA LEU A 111 -15.25 -3.96 2.66
C LEU A 111 -14.87 -5.35 2.13
N SER A 112 -13.65 -5.81 2.38
CA SER A 112 -13.19 -7.17 2.12
C SER A 112 -13.69 -8.15 3.18
N ASN A 113 -14.86 -7.88 3.77
CA ASN A 113 -15.63 -8.90 4.45
C ASN A 113 -16.23 -9.80 3.37
N LYS A 114 -15.38 -10.63 2.75
CA LYS A 114 -15.82 -11.86 2.14
C LYS A 114 -15.98 -12.83 3.31
N PRO A 115 -17.19 -13.05 3.86
CA PRO A 115 -17.37 -14.22 4.67
C PRO A 115 -17.01 -15.38 3.75
N ASN A 116 -15.96 -16.12 4.10
CA ASN A 116 -15.85 -17.49 3.64
C ASN A 116 -16.96 -18.27 4.37
N SER A 117 -18.21 -17.97 4.04
CA SER A 117 -19.38 -18.77 4.36
C SER A 117 -19.30 -20.04 3.51
N LYS A 118 -18.47 -20.97 3.96
CA LYS A 118 -18.87 -22.37 4.05
C LYS A 118 -18.83 -22.68 5.54
N SER A 119 -19.81 -22.26 6.32
CA SER A 119 -21.09 -22.98 6.48
C SER A 119 -20.91 -24.49 6.30
N ALA A 120 -20.89 -25.15 7.44
CA ALA A 120 -21.22 -26.54 7.71
C ALA A 120 -21.78 -27.36 6.53
N ILE A 121 -21.19 -28.54 6.32
CA ILE A 121 -22.00 -29.74 6.14
C ILE A 121 -21.62 -30.73 7.24
N ALA A 122 -22.65 -31.17 7.95
CA ALA A 122 -22.65 -32.21 8.96
C ALA A 122 -22.38 -33.59 8.36
#